data_AF-A0A960A181-F1
#
_entry.id   AF-A0A960A181-F1
#
_cell.length_a   1.000
_cell.length_b   1.000
_cell.length_c   1.000
_cell.angle_alpha   90.00
_cell.angle_beta   90.00
_cell.angle_gamma   90.00
#
_symmetry.space_group_name_H-M   'P 1'
#
loop_
_entity.id
_entity.type
_entity.pdbx_description
1 polymer ?
#
loop_
_entity_poly.entity_id
_entity_poly.type
_entity_poly.pdbx_seq_one_letter_code
_entity_poly.pdbx_strand_id
1 'polypeptide(L)'
;MGSDASSAATAHTLARLGEDELRVLVALAAGADPSALPEFEALDVAAVADELRRQGLITQTGMAVTDAVARALGPFPAGLAPISAEPLDEATITQALGRIGDDDRRVLERLVWGPPQGTVGNAQRAVTWPDAASPIDRLLALRLLRPVDERTVILPREVALVLRGGRIFDENGERPALPRVQAASTDRRPAGAAGAFGERQSTDWRPVLDTAAQSDLWVQLAYAEEDGTLTSAIVRVLFVAHGSAYLVRRAGARLTVPTGRIISAQTLEPVVINDPPLEQRN
;
A
#
# COMPACT_ATOMS: atom_id res chain seq x y z
N MET A 1 11.73 -22.88 6.95
CA MET A 1 11.44 -23.40 5.59
C MET A 1 9.95 -23.72 5.33
N GLY A 2 9.02 -23.44 6.27
CA GLY A 2 7.57 -23.70 6.10
C GLY A 2 6.64 -22.47 5.99
N SER A 3 7.17 -21.25 6.17
CA SER A 3 6.40 -19.99 6.15
C SER A 3 5.90 -19.63 4.74
N ASP A 4 6.77 -19.71 3.73
CA ASP A 4 6.47 -19.15 2.40
C ASP A 4 5.48 -19.99 1.61
N ALA A 5 5.51 -21.32 1.79
CA ALA A 5 4.52 -22.23 1.20
C ALA A 5 3.11 -22.01 1.76
N SER A 6 3.00 -21.69 3.06
CA SER A 6 1.73 -21.37 3.71
C SER A 6 1.19 -20.00 3.26
N SER A 7 2.07 -19.01 3.05
CA SER A 7 1.70 -17.69 2.53
C SER A 7 1.14 -17.74 1.11
N ALA A 8 1.80 -18.47 0.21
CA ALA A 8 1.34 -18.63 -1.18
C ALA A 8 0.02 -19.41 -1.29
N ALA A 9 -0.16 -20.46 -0.48
CA ALA A 9 -1.42 -21.22 -0.42
C ALA A 9 -2.57 -20.36 0.13
N THR A 10 -2.31 -19.54 1.15
CA THR A 10 -3.30 -18.61 1.70
C THR A 10 -3.73 -17.59 0.66
N ALA A 11 -2.77 -16.96 -0.03
CA ALA A 11 -3.07 -15.99 -1.09
C ALA A 11 -3.89 -16.58 -2.24
N HIS A 12 -3.58 -17.82 -2.63
CA HIS A 12 -4.37 -18.53 -3.65
C HIS A 12 -5.80 -18.83 -3.17
N THR A 13 -5.96 -19.18 -1.89
CA THR A 13 -7.29 -19.39 -1.29
C THR A 13 -8.08 -18.09 -1.27
N LEU A 14 -7.48 -16.98 -0.81
CA LEU A 14 -8.11 -15.66 -0.82
C LEU A 14 -8.58 -15.23 -2.21
N ALA A 15 -7.79 -15.51 -3.25
CA ALA A 15 -8.13 -15.17 -4.63
C ALA A 15 -9.39 -15.91 -5.15
N ARG A 16 -9.72 -17.07 -4.56
CA ARG A 16 -10.86 -17.91 -4.93
C ARG A 16 -12.13 -17.66 -4.11
N LEU A 17 -12.04 -16.90 -3.03
CA LEU A 17 -13.21 -16.53 -2.21
C LEU A 17 -14.21 -15.74 -3.04
N GLY A 18 -15.50 -15.98 -2.74
CA GLY A 18 -16.58 -15.12 -3.19
C GLY A 18 -16.43 -13.69 -2.68
N GLU A 19 -17.21 -12.77 -3.24
CA GLU A 19 -17.16 -11.37 -2.83
C GLU A 19 -17.55 -11.18 -1.36
N ASP A 20 -18.66 -11.79 -0.93
CA ASP A 20 -19.16 -11.68 0.44
C ASP A 20 -18.19 -12.32 1.45
N GLU A 21 -17.65 -13.50 1.14
CA GLU A 21 -16.63 -14.17 1.96
C GLU A 21 -15.39 -13.30 2.13
N LEU A 22 -14.91 -12.70 1.04
CA LEU A 22 -13.75 -11.82 1.07
C LEU A 22 -14.04 -10.53 1.85
N ARG A 23 -15.23 -9.94 1.70
CA ARG A 23 -15.64 -8.73 2.43
C ARG A 23 -15.75 -9.00 3.92
N VAL A 24 -16.39 -10.10 4.33
CA VAL A 24 -16.45 -10.53 5.74
C VAL A 24 -15.03 -10.73 6.28
N LEU A 25 -14.17 -11.45 5.55
CA LEU A 25 -12.81 -11.73 6.00
C LEU A 25 -11.96 -10.45 6.14
N VAL A 26 -12.07 -9.51 5.20
CA VAL A 26 -11.36 -8.23 5.25
C VAL A 26 -11.89 -7.34 6.38
N ALA A 27 -13.21 -7.33 6.63
CA ALA A 27 -13.79 -6.60 7.76
C ALA A 27 -13.29 -7.14 9.11
N LEU A 28 -13.23 -8.47 9.26
CA LEU A 28 -12.65 -9.12 10.45
C LEU A 28 -11.16 -8.80 10.60
N ALA A 29 -10.39 -8.86 9.51
CA ALA A 29 -8.97 -8.47 9.53
C ALA A 29 -8.78 -7.00 9.92
N ALA A 30 -9.72 -6.13 9.55
CA ALA A 30 -9.74 -4.74 9.96
C ALA A 30 -10.21 -4.55 11.42
N GLY A 31 -10.57 -5.60 12.14
CA GLY A 31 -11.03 -5.51 13.53
C GLY A 31 -12.46 -4.97 13.66
N ALA A 32 -13.26 -5.03 12.60
CA ALA A 32 -14.70 -4.78 12.68
C ALA A 32 -15.46 -6.07 13.05
N ASP A 33 -16.67 -5.91 13.59
CA ASP A 33 -17.66 -6.98 13.68
C ASP A 33 -18.66 -6.83 12.51
N PRO A 34 -18.58 -7.68 11.47
CA PRO A 34 -19.47 -7.59 10.31
C PRO A 34 -20.95 -7.71 10.69
N SER A 35 -21.26 -8.45 11.76
CA SER A 35 -22.65 -8.66 12.22
C SER A 35 -23.29 -7.38 12.75
N ALA A 36 -22.49 -6.38 13.12
CA ALA A 36 -22.94 -5.10 13.65
C ALA A 36 -23.00 -4.00 12.57
N LEU A 37 -22.64 -4.31 11.33
CA LEU A 37 -22.50 -3.34 10.25
C LEU A 37 -23.68 -3.41 9.26
N PRO A 38 -24.34 -2.29 8.92
CA PRO A 38 -25.48 -2.26 7.99
C PRO A 38 -25.15 -2.84 6.60
N GLU A 39 -23.90 -2.70 6.15
CA GLU A 39 -23.42 -3.20 4.86
C GLU A 39 -23.39 -4.75 4.75
N PHE A 40 -23.61 -5.46 5.85
CA PHE A 40 -23.72 -6.93 5.90
C PHE A 40 -25.10 -7.42 6.35
N GLU A 41 -26.08 -6.53 6.55
CA GLU A 41 -27.40 -6.89 7.11
C GLU A 41 -28.14 -7.94 6.25
N ALA A 42 -27.91 -7.93 4.93
CA ALA A 42 -28.50 -8.88 4.00
C ALA A 42 -27.81 -10.26 3.98
N LEU A 43 -26.69 -10.43 4.70
CA LEU A 43 -25.88 -11.64 4.70
C LEU A 43 -26.04 -12.43 5.99
N ASP A 44 -26.07 -13.75 5.88
CA ASP A 44 -25.87 -14.64 7.04
C ASP A 44 -24.38 -14.69 7.39
N VAL A 45 -23.94 -13.68 8.15
CA VAL A 45 -22.53 -13.54 8.58
C VAL A 45 -22.04 -14.77 9.33
N ALA A 46 -22.91 -15.44 10.10
CA ALA A 46 -22.56 -16.64 10.85
C ALA A 46 -22.27 -17.81 9.90
N ALA A 47 -23.11 -18.03 8.89
CA ALA A 47 -22.89 -19.07 7.88
C ALA A 47 -21.62 -18.81 7.06
N VAL A 48 -21.35 -17.56 6.67
CA VAL A 48 -20.11 -17.18 5.97
C VAL A 48 -18.88 -17.42 6.86
N ALA A 49 -18.95 -17.04 8.14
CA ALA A 49 -17.87 -17.27 9.09
C ALA A 49 -17.58 -18.77 9.29
N ASP A 50 -18.63 -19.62 9.33
CA ASP A 50 -18.46 -21.06 9.43
C ASP A 50 -17.74 -21.66 8.21
N GLU A 51 -18.01 -21.15 7.00
CA GLU A 51 -17.27 -21.54 5.80
C GLU A 51 -15.81 -21.08 5.84
N LEU A 52 -15.56 -19.81 6.17
CA LEU A 52 -14.20 -19.29 6.36
C LEU A 52 -13.42 -20.10 7.42
N ARG A 53 -14.10 -20.59 8.46
CA ARG A 53 -13.50 -21.44 9.51
C ARG A 53 -13.17 -22.84 8.99
N ARG A 54 -14.05 -23.45 8.18
CA ARG A 54 -13.77 -24.74 7.50
C ARG A 54 -12.56 -24.64 6.59
N GLN A 55 -12.35 -23.49 5.94
CA GLN A 55 -11.19 -23.21 5.09
C GLN A 55 -9.92 -22.83 5.87
N GLY A 56 -9.99 -22.69 7.20
CA GLY A 56 -8.85 -22.33 8.05
C GLY A 56 -8.42 -20.85 7.95
N LEU A 57 -9.31 -19.97 7.50
CA LEU A 57 -9.03 -18.54 7.31
C LEU A 57 -9.31 -17.70 8.56
N ILE A 58 -10.22 -18.17 9.41
CA ILE A 58 -10.49 -17.60 10.74
C ILE A 58 -10.22 -18.63 11.85
N THR A 59 -10.09 -18.16 13.08
CA THR A 59 -9.80 -18.99 14.24
C THR A 59 -10.92 -20.01 14.51
N GLN A 60 -10.54 -21.18 15.03
CA GLN A 60 -11.51 -22.23 15.37
C GLN A 60 -12.44 -21.82 16.52
N THR A 61 -11.95 -20.94 17.39
CA THR A 61 -12.73 -20.29 18.44
C THR A 61 -12.78 -18.79 18.13
N GLY A 62 -13.99 -18.25 17.95
CA GLY A 62 -14.21 -16.81 17.69
C GLY A 62 -14.20 -16.40 16.21
N MET A 63 -14.00 -15.10 16.00
CA MET A 63 -14.15 -14.38 14.72
C MET A 63 -12.84 -13.71 14.25
N ALA A 64 -11.69 -14.07 14.82
CA ALA A 64 -10.42 -13.47 14.41
C ALA A 64 -9.87 -14.17 13.15
N VAL A 65 -9.22 -13.41 12.27
CA VAL A 65 -8.48 -14.00 11.14
C VAL A 65 -7.20 -14.70 11.63
N THR A 66 -6.71 -15.69 10.87
CA THR A 66 -5.43 -16.33 11.19
C THR A 66 -4.23 -15.43 10.85
N ASP A 67 -3.07 -15.68 11.47
CA ASP A 67 -1.82 -14.95 11.16
C ASP A 67 -1.42 -15.03 9.68
N ALA A 68 -1.77 -16.14 9.02
CA ALA A 68 -1.52 -16.32 7.60
C ALA A 68 -2.36 -15.36 6.75
N VAL A 69 -3.65 -15.21 7.08
CA VAL A 69 -4.55 -14.26 6.43
C VAL A 69 -4.15 -12.83 6.74
N ALA A 70 -3.85 -12.50 8.00
CA ALA A 70 -3.40 -11.16 8.39
C ALA A 70 -2.14 -10.74 7.60
N ARG A 71 -1.16 -11.65 7.46
CA ARG A 71 0.05 -11.40 6.66
C ARG A 71 -0.25 -11.24 5.17
N ALA A 72 -1.18 -12.05 4.64
CA ALA A 72 -1.55 -12.01 3.23
C ALA A 72 -2.34 -10.75 2.84
N LEU A 73 -3.17 -10.21 3.75
CA LEU A 73 -3.91 -8.96 3.56
C LEU A 73 -3.06 -7.71 3.85
N GLY A 74 -1.96 -7.88 4.58
CA GLY A 74 -1.05 -6.80 4.93
C GLY A 74 -1.57 -5.93 6.09
N PRO A 75 -0.86 -4.83 6.39
CA PRO A 75 -1.07 -4.08 7.64
C PRO A 75 -2.32 -3.19 7.64
N PHE A 76 -2.92 -2.91 6.48
CA PHE A 76 -4.05 -1.98 6.33
C PHE A 76 -5.22 -2.62 5.57
N PRO A 77 -5.84 -3.68 6.11
CA PRO A 77 -7.04 -4.26 5.50
C PRO A 77 -8.12 -3.18 5.31
N ALA A 78 -8.78 -3.19 4.14
CA ALA A 78 -9.72 -2.15 3.70
C ALA A 78 -9.17 -0.71 3.69
N GLY A 79 -7.84 -0.54 3.60
CA GLY A 79 -7.20 0.78 3.68
C GLY A 79 -7.33 1.44 5.06
N LEU A 80 -7.70 0.68 6.09
CA LEU A 80 -7.88 1.20 7.44
C LEU A 80 -6.61 0.99 8.27
N ALA A 81 -6.26 2.02 9.06
CA ALA A 81 -5.24 1.88 10.07
C ALA A 81 -5.68 0.88 11.17
N PRO A 82 -4.73 0.35 11.96
CA PRO A 82 -5.05 -0.32 13.20
C PRO A 82 -5.89 0.58 14.13
N ILE A 83 -6.64 -0.07 15.03
CA ILE A 83 -7.36 0.64 16.10
C ILE A 83 -6.35 1.49 16.87
N SER A 84 -6.73 2.74 17.10
CA SER A 84 -5.94 3.69 17.86
C SER A 84 -5.72 3.23 19.30
N ALA A 85 -4.52 3.44 19.84
CA ALA A 85 -4.27 3.22 21.28
C ALA A 85 -5.15 4.15 22.14
N GLU A 86 -5.39 5.37 21.66
CA GLU A 86 -6.33 6.34 22.21
C GLU A 86 -7.30 6.77 21.09
N PRO A 87 -8.41 6.04 20.88
CA PRO A 87 -9.39 6.37 19.88
C PRO A 87 -10.15 7.65 20.26
N LEU A 88 -10.38 8.52 19.29
CA LEU A 88 -11.30 9.65 19.45
C LEU A 88 -12.73 9.15 19.22
N ASP A 89 -13.69 9.69 19.98
CA ASP A 89 -15.09 9.44 19.72
C ASP A 89 -15.59 10.22 18.48
N GLU A 90 -16.70 9.76 17.90
CA GLU A 90 -17.29 10.33 16.70
C GLU A 90 -17.67 11.81 16.87
N ALA A 91 -18.14 12.20 18.06
CA ALA A 91 -18.53 13.58 18.35
C ALA A 91 -17.32 14.53 18.29
N THR A 92 -16.20 14.13 18.89
CA THR A 92 -14.93 14.87 18.88
C THR A 92 -14.38 14.98 17.47
N ILE A 93 -14.41 13.88 16.71
CA ILE A 93 -13.97 13.87 15.30
C ILE A 93 -14.84 14.82 14.48
N THR A 94 -16.16 14.73 14.60
CA THR A 94 -17.12 15.58 13.88
C THR A 94 -16.91 17.06 14.21
N GLN A 95 -16.69 17.38 15.48
CA GLN A 95 -16.38 18.75 15.91
C GLN A 95 -15.06 19.24 15.29
N ALA A 96 -14.02 18.42 15.27
CA ALA A 96 -12.74 18.76 14.66
C ALA A 96 -12.86 18.95 13.14
N LEU A 97 -13.61 18.09 12.45
CA LEU A 97 -13.92 18.19 11.02
C LEU A 97 -14.72 19.46 10.68
N GLY A 98 -15.50 20.01 11.63
CA GLY A 98 -16.19 21.29 11.47
C GLY A 98 -15.29 22.52 11.56
N ARG A 99 -14.03 22.37 12.00
CA ARG A 99 -13.06 23.48 12.17
C ARG A 99 -12.08 23.61 11.00
N ILE A 100 -11.96 22.57 10.18
CA ILE A 100 -10.98 22.52 9.09
C ILE A 100 -11.51 23.15 7.80
N GLY A 101 -10.61 23.62 6.94
CA GLY A 101 -10.93 24.17 5.62
C GLY A 101 -10.87 23.14 4.49
N ASP A 102 -11.13 23.59 3.26
CA ASP A 102 -11.19 22.73 2.08
C ASP A 102 -9.85 22.03 1.78
N ASP A 103 -8.73 22.72 1.95
CA ASP A 103 -7.41 22.13 1.71
C ASP A 103 -7.07 21.01 2.69
N ASP A 104 -7.54 21.13 3.94
CA ASP A 104 -7.38 20.09 4.97
C ASP A 104 -8.22 18.87 4.60
N ARG A 105 -9.46 19.11 4.15
CA ARG A 105 -10.39 18.06 3.73
C ARG A 105 -9.85 17.29 2.52
N ARG A 106 -9.27 17.98 1.54
CA ARG A 106 -8.60 17.35 0.38
C ARG A 106 -7.47 16.39 0.78
N VAL A 107 -6.73 16.71 1.85
CA VAL A 107 -5.68 15.80 2.36
C VAL A 107 -6.31 14.53 2.92
N LEU A 108 -7.38 14.65 3.71
CA LEU A 108 -8.09 13.51 4.29
C LEU A 108 -8.74 12.63 3.21
N GLU A 109 -9.37 13.24 2.20
CA GLU A 109 -9.99 12.53 1.06
C GLU A 109 -9.00 11.65 0.28
N ARG A 110 -7.73 12.06 0.17
CA ARG A 110 -6.69 11.24 -0.48
C ARG A 110 -6.31 10.00 0.31
N LEU A 111 -6.49 10.02 1.63
CA LEU A 111 -6.11 8.94 2.54
C LEU A 111 -7.30 8.05 2.92
N VAL A 112 -8.53 8.53 2.75
CA VAL A 112 -9.72 7.88 3.30
C VAL A 112 -9.95 6.47 2.74
N TRP A 113 -9.70 6.23 1.45
CA TRP A 113 -9.88 4.92 0.80
C TRP A 113 -8.55 4.25 0.38
N GLY A 114 -7.46 5.02 0.36
CA GLY A 114 -6.12 4.54 0.02
C GLY A 114 -5.42 3.87 1.21
N PRO A 115 -4.11 3.56 1.08
CA PRO A 115 -3.31 3.29 2.28
C PRO A 115 -3.44 4.50 3.22
N PRO A 116 -3.67 4.29 4.53
CA PRO A 116 -3.97 5.37 5.46
C PRO A 116 -2.73 6.23 5.78
N GLN A 117 -1.62 6.05 5.06
CA GLN A 117 -0.34 6.71 5.33
C GLN A 117 -0.01 7.76 4.28
N GLY A 118 0.60 8.86 4.72
CA GLY A 118 1.14 9.91 3.87
C GLY A 118 2.56 10.29 4.30
N THR A 119 3.42 10.60 3.33
CA THR A 119 4.78 11.09 3.58
C THR A 119 4.78 12.61 3.71
N VAL A 120 5.36 13.14 4.78
CA VAL A 120 5.45 14.57 5.08
C VAL A 120 6.81 14.88 5.70
N GLY A 121 7.29 16.13 5.58
CA GLY A 121 8.48 16.55 6.32
C GLY A 121 8.17 16.75 7.80
N ASN A 122 9.04 16.27 8.69
CA ASN A 122 9.02 16.55 10.13
C ASN A 122 7.64 16.28 10.80
N ALA A 123 7.09 15.07 10.64
CA ALA A 123 5.74 14.72 11.10
C ALA A 123 5.54 14.86 12.62
N GLN A 124 6.60 14.69 13.43
CA GLN A 124 6.55 14.74 14.90
C GLN A 124 6.68 16.14 15.51
N ARG A 125 6.72 17.17 14.67
CA ARG A 125 6.77 18.57 15.12
C ARG A 125 5.63 18.91 16.06
N ALA A 126 5.93 19.73 17.07
CA ALA A 126 4.90 20.29 17.94
C ALA A 126 4.09 21.32 17.16
N VAL A 127 2.78 21.10 17.09
CA VAL A 127 1.81 22.00 16.45
C VAL A 127 0.62 22.19 17.39
N THR A 128 0.14 23.42 17.46
CA THR A 128 -1.01 23.80 18.29
C THR A 128 -2.05 24.48 17.43
N TRP A 129 -3.32 24.24 17.76
CA TRP A 129 -4.43 24.97 17.19
C TRP A 129 -4.63 26.28 17.96
N PRO A 130 -4.93 27.43 17.31
CA PRO A 130 -5.17 27.63 15.87
C PRO A 130 -3.94 28.05 15.05
N ASP A 131 -2.75 28.13 15.66
CA ASP A 131 -1.55 28.74 15.06
C ASP A 131 -0.89 27.91 13.93
N ALA A 132 -1.45 26.74 13.61
CA ALA A 132 -0.97 25.81 12.60
C ALA A 132 -1.08 26.38 11.16
N ALA A 133 0.07 26.55 10.50
CA ALA A 133 0.17 27.22 9.21
C ALA A 133 -0.23 26.34 8.01
N SER A 134 0.20 25.07 7.96
CA SER A 134 -0.10 24.17 6.84
C SER A 134 -1.32 23.27 7.08
N PRO A 135 -1.94 22.73 6.01
CA PRO A 135 -3.05 21.79 6.17
C PRO A 135 -2.71 20.57 7.04
N ILE A 136 -1.51 20.01 6.86
CA ILE A 136 -1.04 18.88 7.65
C ILE A 136 -0.85 19.29 9.12
N ASP A 137 -0.35 20.50 9.41
CA ASP A 137 -0.21 21.00 10.78
C ASP A 137 -1.56 21.09 11.48
N ARG A 138 -2.57 21.63 10.78
CA ARG A 138 -3.93 21.77 11.33
C ARG A 138 -4.53 20.41 11.65
N LEU A 139 -4.38 19.45 10.75
CA LEU A 139 -4.86 18.08 10.94
C LEU A 139 -4.15 17.37 12.09
N LEU A 140 -2.84 17.57 12.26
CA LEU A 140 -2.07 17.03 13.38
C LEU A 140 -2.48 17.69 14.71
N ALA A 141 -2.64 19.02 14.74
CA ALA A 141 -3.06 19.76 15.92
C ALA A 141 -4.47 19.36 16.40
N LEU A 142 -5.36 19.02 15.47
CA LEU A 142 -6.70 18.52 15.76
C LEU A 142 -6.78 17.00 15.97
N ARG A 143 -5.65 16.29 15.97
CA ARG A 143 -5.55 14.82 16.06
C ARG A 143 -6.30 14.04 14.96
N LEU A 144 -6.66 14.72 13.85
CA LEU A 144 -7.28 14.09 12.67
C LEU A 144 -6.25 13.30 11.84
N LEU A 145 -4.96 13.65 11.96
CA LEU A 145 -3.82 12.83 11.57
C LEU A 145 -2.92 12.56 12.78
N ARG A 146 -2.13 11.49 12.73
CA ARG A 146 -1.10 11.22 13.73
C ARG A 146 0.26 10.95 13.09
N PRO A 147 1.37 11.38 13.70
CA PRO A 147 2.69 10.95 13.27
C PRO A 147 2.91 9.48 13.66
N VAL A 148 3.52 8.72 12.75
CA VAL A 148 4.01 7.35 13.03
C VAL A 148 5.52 7.36 13.21
N ASP A 149 6.22 8.16 12.39
CA ASP A 149 7.67 8.38 12.46
C ASP A 149 7.99 9.84 12.06
N GLU A 150 9.26 10.20 11.87
CA GLU A 150 9.67 11.56 11.50
C GLU A 150 9.13 12.06 10.14
N ARG A 151 8.77 11.15 9.23
CA ARG A 151 8.39 11.45 7.85
C ARG A 151 7.04 10.89 7.44
N THR A 152 6.34 10.20 8.34
CA THR A 152 5.08 9.52 8.03
C THR A 152 3.98 9.96 8.97
N VAL A 153 2.85 10.35 8.40
CA VAL A 153 1.59 10.50 9.11
C VAL A 153 0.63 9.37 8.73
N ILE A 154 -0.26 9.04 9.64
CA ILE A 154 -1.33 8.08 9.42
C ILE A 154 -2.68 8.72 9.74
N LEU A 155 -3.68 8.40 8.91
CA LEU A 155 -5.09 8.65 9.16
C LEU A 155 -5.59 7.60 10.17
N PRO A 156 -5.98 8.01 11.39
CA PRO A 156 -6.54 7.09 12.36
C PRO A 156 -7.80 6.42 11.81
N ARG A 157 -7.99 5.15 12.18
CA ARG A 157 -9.14 4.34 11.75
C ARG A 157 -10.46 5.04 12.03
N GLU A 158 -10.61 5.59 13.22
CA GLU A 158 -11.85 6.20 13.69
C GLU A 158 -12.22 7.42 12.84
N VAL A 159 -11.22 8.23 12.46
CA VAL A 159 -11.40 9.38 11.57
C VAL A 159 -11.78 8.93 10.16
N ALA A 160 -11.12 7.89 9.63
CA ALA A 160 -11.50 7.29 8.35
C ALA A 160 -12.95 6.78 8.36
N LEU A 161 -13.37 6.08 9.41
CA LEU A 161 -14.74 5.55 9.50
C LEU A 161 -15.79 6.67 9.56
N VAL A 162 -15.55 7.76 10.29
CA VAL A 162 -16.45 8.93 10.30
C VAL A 162 -16.55 9.54 8.89
N LEU A 163 -15.42 9.70 8.19
CA LEU A 163 -15.41 10.22 6.82
C LEU A 163 -16.10 9.28 5.81
N ARG A 164 -16.08 7.96 6.07
CA ARG A 164 -16.76 6.93 5.26
C ARG A 164 -18.24 6.74 5.61
N GLY A 165 -18.75 7.44 6.63
CA GLY A 165 -20.13 7.27 7.12
C GLY A 165 -20.35 5.92 7.81
N GLY A 166 -19.34 5.40 8.51
CA GLY A 166 -19.39 4.11 9.22
C GLY A 166 -19.15 2.88 8.35
N ARG A 167 -18.88 3.06 7.05
CA ARG A 167 -18.68 1.97 6.09
C ARG A 167 -17.23 1.48 6.04
N ILE A 168 -17.03 0.18 5.87
CA ILE A 168 -15.72 -0.43 5.65
C ILE A 168 -15.35 -0.37 4.17
N PHE A 169 -16.32 -0.58 3.29
CA PHE A 169 -16.13 -0.62 1.84
C PHE A 169 -16.80 0.57 1.16
N ASP A 170 -16.25 0.95 0.01
CA ASP A 170 -16.82 1.97 -0.86
C ASP A 170 -18.07 1.42 -1.57
N GLU A 171 -19.05 2.29 -1.80
CA GLU A 171 -20.35 1.93 -2.41
C GLU A 171 -20.23 1.54 -3.89
N ASN A 172 -19.09 1.86 -4.51
CA ASN A 172 -18.76 1.44 -5.86
C ASN A 172 -18.53 -0.08 -6.00
N GLY A 173 -18.52 -0.84 -4.90
CA GLY A 173 -18.57 -2.31 -4.94
C GLY A 173 -17.33 -2.95 -5.53
N GLU A 174 -16.18 -2.27 -5.51
CA GLU A 174 -14.93 -2.90 -5.92
C GLU A 174 -14.58 -4.01 -4.93
N ARG A 175 -14.43 -5.24 -5.46
CA ARG A 175 -13.94 -6.39 -4.70
C ARG A 175 -12.70 -5.96 -3.90
N PRO A 176 -12.63 -6.24 -2.58
CA PRO A 176 -11.50 -5.80 -1.76
C PRO A 176 -10.17 -6.17 -2.41
N ALA A 177 -9.31 -5.17 -2.62
CA ALA A 177 -8.03 -5.39 -3.29
C ALA A 177 -7.16 -6.32 -2.43
N LEU A 178 -6.87 -7.50 -2.96
CA LEU A 178 -5.90 -8.41 -2.35
C LEU A 178 -4.48 -7.91 -2.65
N PRO A 179 -3.56 -7.92 -1.68
CA PRO A 179 -2.16 -7.69 -1.96
C PRO A 179 -1.67 -8.72 -3.00
N ARG A 180 -0.98 -8.25 -4.04
CA ARG A 180 -0.40 -9.15 -5.04
C ARG A 180 0.73 -9.95 -4.40
N VAL A 181 0.44 -11.19 -4.00
CA VAL A 181 1.49 -12.17 -3.71
C VAL A 181 2.07 -12.60 -5.06
N GLN A 182 3.32 -12.22 -5.35
CA GLN A 182 4.05 -12.86 -6.44
C GLN A 182 4.16 -14.34 -6.07
N ALA A 183 3.51 -15.21 -6.84
CA ALA A 183 3.66 -16.64 -6.67
C ALA A 183 5.15 -16.96 -6.77
N ALA A 184 5.75 -17.39 -5.66
CA ALA A 184 7.10 -17.90 -5.65
C ALA A 184 7.17 -19.00 -6.71
N SER A 185 7.92 -18.76 -7.79
CA SER A 185 8.15 -19.79 -8.80
C SER A 185 8.92 -20.93 -8.14
N THR A 186 8.20 -21.97 -7.74
CA THR A 186 8.80 -23.23 -7.31
C THR A 186 9.30 -23.97 -8.55
N ASP A 187 10.43 -23.55 -9.10
CA ASP A 187 11.32 -24.46 -9.83
C ASP A 187 12.60 -24.61 -9.03
N ARG A 188 12.50 -25.34 -7.90
CA ARG A 188 13.66 -25.88 -7.22
C ARG A 188 14.11 -27.11 -8.00
N ARG A 189 14.98 -26.92 -8.99
CA ARG A 189 15.78 -28.03 -9.54
C ARG A 189 17.00 -28.29 -8.66
N PRO A 190 17.37 -29.56 -8.43
CA PRO A 190 18.55 -29.90 -7.65
C PRO A 190 19.82 -29.48 -8.38
N ALA A 191 20.85 -29.14 -7.60
CA ALA A 191 22.16 -28.78 -8.10
C ALA A 191 22.80 -29.94 -8.86
N GLY A 192 23.18 -29.70 -10.12
CA GLY A 192 24.07 -30.57 -10.89
C GLY A 192 23.60 -30.87 -12.32
N ALA A 193 23.98 -30.02 -13.28
CA ALA A 193 24.42 -30.39 -14.63
C ALA A 193 24.67 -29.10 -15.43
N ALA A 194 25.92 -28.89 -15.82
CA ALA A 194 26.30 -27.90 -16.81
C ALA A 194 25.65 -28.22 -18.16
N GLY A 195 25.05 -27.22 -18.82
CA GLY A 195 24.57 -27.35 -20.20
C GLY A 195 23.50 -26.34 -20.58
N ALA A 196 23.83 -25.53 -21.60
CA ALA A 196 22.95 -24.68 -22.39
C ALA A 196 22.37 -23.41 -21.71
N PHE A 197 23.10 -22.31 -21.88
CA PHE A 197 22.52 -20.97 -21.97
C PHE A 197 21.56 -20.93 -23.16
N GLY A 198 20.29 -21.25 -22.89
CA GLY A 198 19.19 -21.02 -23.81
C GLY A 198 18.54 -19.69 -23.48
N GLU A 199 18.74 -18.72 -24.37
CA GLU A 199 17.98 -17.49 -24.56
C GLU A 199 16.63 -17.45 -23.83
N ARG A 200 16.58 -16.69 -22.73
CA ARG A 200 15.36 -16.01 -22.30
C ARG A 200 15.70 -14.54 -22.27
N GLN A 201 15.06 -13.81 -23.19
CA GLN A 201 15.18 -12.38 -23.43
C GLN A 201 15.48 -11.56 -22.16
N SER A 202 16.77 -11.36 -21.89
CA SER A 202 17.24 -10.26 -21.07
C SER A 202 17.00 -9.02 -21.92
N THR A 203 15.99 -8.22 -21.59
CA THR A 203 15.81 -6.93 -22.25
C THR A 203 17.07 -6.14 -21.93
N ASP A 204 17.83 -5.76 -22.97
CA ASP A 204 19.11 -5.09 -22.83
C ASP A 204 18.90 -3.76 -22.11
N TRP A 205 19.06 -3.79 -20.79
CA TRP A 205 18.67 -2.71 -19.89
C TRP A 205 19.70 -1.59 -19.88
N ARG A 206 20.93 -1.87 -20.31
CA ARG A 206 22.06 -0.96 -20.19
C ARG A 206 21.91 0.28 -21.07
N PRO A 207 21.54 0.17 -22.37
CA PRO A 207 21.22 1.33 -23.19
C PRO A 207 20.08 2.20 -22.62
N VAL A 208 19.11 1.58 -21.94
CA VAL A 208 17.97 2.28 -21.33
C VAL A 208 18.42 3.15 -20.16
N LEU A 209 19.33 2.65 -19.31
CA LEU A 209 19.87 3.43 -18.19
C LEU A 209 20.79 4.55 -18.65
N ASP A 210 21.62 4.31 -19.66
CA ASP A 210 22.51 5.33 -20.22
C ASP A 210 21.70 6.47 -20.86
N THR A 211 20.62 6.14 -21.59
CA THR A 211 19.71 7.12 -22.20
C THR A 211 18.93 7.90 -21.14
N ALA A 212 18.43 7.22 -20.11
CA ALA A 212 17.69 7.85 -19.03
C ALA A 212 18.54 8.80 -18.17
N ALA A 213 19.83 8.49 -17.97
CA ALA A 213 20.77 9.38 -17.29
C ALA A 213 21.04 10.68 -18.08
N GLN A 214 21.09 10.60 -19.42
CA GLN A 214 21.32 11.77 -20.28
C GLN A 214 20.07 12.63 -20.48
N SER A 215 18.89 11.99 -20.53
CA SER A 215 17.61 12.64 -20.86
C SER A 215 16.73 12.92 -19.64
N ASP A 216 17.23 12.64 -18.44
CA ASP A 216 16.59 12.91 -17.15
C ASP A 216 15.22 12.21 -16.93
N LEU A 217 15.09 11.00 -17.46
CA LEU A 217 13.84 10.24 -17.44
C LEU A 217 13.73 9.31 -16.23
N TRP A 218 12.49 9.08 -15.80
CA TRP A 218 12.18 8.05 -14.81
C TRP A 218 12.18 6.67 -15.46
N VAL A 219 12.75 5.69 -14.77
CA VAL A 219 12.89 4.32 -15.24
C VAL A 219 12.25 3.38 -14.23
N GLN A 220 11.41 2.47 -14.70
CA GLN A 220 11.04 1.31 -13.91
C GLN A 220 12.18 0.28 -14.03
N LEU A 221 12.90 0.06 -12.94
CA LEU A 221 14.04 -0.85 -12.87
C LEU A 221 13.66 -2.10 -12.09
N ALA A 222 13.85 -3.28 -12.68
CA ALA A 222 13.81 -4.55 -11.98
C ALA A 222 15.23 -5.06 -11.72
N TYR A 223 15.53 -5.41 -10.46
CA TYR A 223 16.84 -5.88 -10.05
C TYR A 223 16.74 -6.84 -8.87
N ALA A 224 17.76 -7.67 -8.68
CA ALA A 224 17.89 -8.55 -7.53
C ALA A 224 18.55 -7.81 -6.35
N GLU A 225 17.94 -7.87 -5.18
CA GLU A 225 18.53 -7.47 -3.90
C GLU A 225 19.65 -8.45 -3.50
N GLU A 226 20.41 -8.14 -2.45
CA GLU A 226 21.59 -8.92 -2.04
C GLU A 226 21.27 -10.35 -1.58
N ASP A 227 20.07 -10.56 -1.07
CA ASP A 227 19.50 -11.87 -0.72
C ASP A 227 18.98 -12.65 -1.95
N GLY A 228 19.10 -12.08 -3.15
CA GLY A 228 18.60 -12.65 -4.41
C GLY A 228 17.12 -12.34 -4.68
N THR A 229 16.45 -11.57 -3.82
CA THR A 229 15.04 -11.19 -3.98
C THR A 229 14.88 -10.25 -5.17
N LEU A 230 14.01 -10.59 -6.12
CA LEU A 230 13.73 -9.73 -7.26
C LEU A 230 12.77 -8.60 -6.87
N THR A 231 13.26 -7.37 -6.94
CA THR A 231 12.53 -6.15 -6.62
C THR A 231 12.40 -5.28 -7.86
N SER A 232 11.36 -4.46 -7.92
CA SER A 232 11.27 -3.36 -8.89
C SER A 232 11.06 -2.03 -8.19
N ALA A 233 11.63 -0.98 -8.76
CA ALA A 233 11.49 0.38 -8.26
C ALA A 233 11.44 1.38 -9.42
N ILE A 234 10.67 2.46 -9.24
CA ILE A 234 10.73 3.61 -10.13
C ILE A 234 11.90 4.48 -9.66
N VAL A 235 12.89 4.60 -10.52
CA VAL A 235 14.17 5.23 -10.22
C VAL A 235 14.54 6.27 -11.26
N ARG A 236 15.30 7.25 -10.83
CA ARG A 236 16.02 8.17 -11.69
C ARG A 236 17.49 7.76 -11.70
N VAL A 237 18.07 7.66 -12.89
CA VAL A 237 19.45 7.21 -13.05
C VAL A 237 20.37 8.43 -12.90
N LEU A 238 21.31 8.37 -11.95
CA LEU A 238 22.31 9.42 -11.79
C LEU A 238 23.49 9.19 -12.74
N PHE A 239 24.07 7.99 -12.70
CA PHE A 239 25.12 7.52 -13.60
C PHE A 239 25.36 6.02 -13.40
N VAL A 240 26.03 5.37 -14.37
CA VAL A 240 26.46 3.97 -14.29
C VAL A 240 27.99 3.92 -14.41
N ALA A 241 28.68 3.41 -13.39
CA ALA A 241 30.14 3.35 -13.36
C ALA A 241 30.63 2.16 -12.52
N HIS A 242 31.83 1.64 -12.83
CA HIS A 242 32.50 0.58 -12.05
C HIS A 242 31.62 -0.66 -11.78
N GLY A 243 30.78 -1.04 -12.75
CA GLY A 243 29.92 -2.22 -12.62
C GLY A 243 28.70 -2.02 -11.71
N SER A 244 28.36 -0.79 -11.32
CA SER A 244 27.14 -0.47 -10.54
C SER A 244 26.35 0.69 -11.17
N ALA A 245 25.04 0.67 -10.98
CA ALA A 245 24.13 1.76 -11.30
C ALA A 245 23.78 2.55 -10.03
N TYR A 246 23.97 3.86 -10.08
CA TYR A 246 23.65 4.79 -8.99
C TYR A 246 22.33 5.50 -9.31
N LEU A 247 21.35 5.33 -8.44
CA LEU A 247 19.95 5.59 -8.72
C LEU A 247 19.29 6.35 -7.55
N VAL A 248 18.17 7.01 -7.81
CA VAL A 248 17.32 7.63 -6.78
C VAL A 248 15.89 7.16 -6.96
N ARG A 249 15.25 6.64 -5.91
CA ARG A 249 13.86 6.19 -5.96
C ARG A 249 12.91 7.39 -6.00
N ARG A 250 11.78 7.28 -6.71
CA ARG A 250 10.78 8.36 -6.86
C ARG A 250 10.21 8.87 -5.53
N ALA A 251 10.22 8.03 -4.50
CA ALA A 251 9.73 8.36 -3.17
C ALA A 251 10.79 8.11 -2.06
N GLY A 252 12.10 8.28 -2.32
CA GLY A 252 13.07 8.04 -1.26
C GLY A 252 14.56 8.08 -1.59
N ALA A 253 15.30 7.29 -0.83
CA ALA A 253 16.76 7.31 -0.71
C ALA A 253 17.51 6.91 -2.00
N ARG A 254 18.82 7.23 -2.01
CA ARG A 254 19.76 6.76 -3.03
C ARG A 254 19.82 5.23 -2.99
N LEU A 255 19.82 4.63 -4.16
CA LEU A 255 19.86 3.20 -4.39
C LEU A 255 21.07 2.90 -5.28
N THR A 256 21.94 1.99 -4.85
CA THR A 256 23.07 1.52 -5.66
C THR A 256 22.83 0.05 -6.00
N VAL A 257 22.80 -0.30 -7.28
CA VAL A 257 22.54 -1.66 -7.74
C VAL A 257 23.71 -2.16 -8.59
N PRO A 258 24.38 -3.27 -8.22
CA PRO A 258 25.38 -3.90 -9.08
C PRO A 258 24.75 -4.27 -10.43
N THR A 259 25.42 -3.94 -11.53
CA THR A 259 24.91 -4.17 -12.89
C THR A 259 24.58 -5.63 -13.19
N GLY A 260 25.32 -6.57 -12.61
CA GLY A 260 25.03 -8.01 -12.72
C GLY A 260 23.77 -8.47 -11.99
N ARG A 261 23.16 -7.60 -11.16
CA ARG A 261 21.87 -7.85 -10.50
C ARG A 261 20.71 -7.17 -11.21
N ILE A 262 20.95 -6.38 -12.26
CA ILE A 262 19.89 -5.71 -13.02
C ILE A 262 19.31 -6.68 -14.04
N ILE A 263 17.98 -6.77 -14.06
CA ILE A 263 17.24 -7.76 -14.84
C ILE A 263 16.54 -7.10 -16.02
N SER A 264 15.91 -5.94 -15.80
CA SER A 264 15.32 -5.14 -16.87
C SER A 264 15.19 -3.68 -16.46
N ALA A 265 15.15 -2.79 -17.46
CA ALA A 265 14.90 -1.37 -17.29
C ALA A 265 13.96 -0.90 -18.40
N GLN A 266 12.95 -0.11 -18.04
CA GLN A 266 12.01 0.50 -18.99
C GLN A 266 11.80 1.97 -18.64
N THR A 267 12.00 2.88 -19.60
CA THR A 267 11.70 4.30 -19.43
C THR A 267 10.20 4.51 -19.31
N LEU A 268 9.79 5.30 -18.32
CA LEU A 268 8.41 5.75 -18.17
C LEU A 268 8.22 7.02 -18.98
N GLU A 269 7.15 7.09 -19.76
CA GLU A 269 6.80 8.32 -20.48
C GLU A 269 6.57 9.47 -19.48
N PRO A 270 7.12 10.67 -19.73
CA PRO A 270 6.88 11.81 -18.86
C PRO A 270 5.39 12.18 -18.90
N VAL A 271 4.75 12.22 -17.73
CA VAL A 271 3.40 12.79 -17.59
C VAL A 271 3.53 14.30 -17.78
N VAL A 272 3.24 14.76 -18.99
CA VAL A 272 3.19 16.19 -19.33
C VAL A 272 1.94 16.78 -18.69
N ILE A 273 2.12 17.55 -17.62
CA ILE A 273 1.10 18.49 -17.14
C ILE A 273 1.12 19.65 -18.14
N ASN A 274 0.27 19.60 -19.15
CA ASN A 274 -0.01 20.79 -19.95
C ASN A 274 -0.82 21.74 -19.08
N ASP A 275 -0.19 22.80 -18.59
CA ASP A 275 -0.91 24.01 -18.22
C ASP A 275 -1.61 24.51 -19.50
N PRO A 276 -2.94 24.73 -19.51
CA PRO A 276 -3.52 25.52 -20.57
C PRO A 276 -2.89 26.93 -20.50
N PRO A 277 -2.56 27.54 -21.64
CA PRO A 277 -1.94 28.85 -21.65
C PRO A 277 -2.86 29.85 -20.94
N LEU A 278 -2.27 30.68 -20.08
CA LEU A 278 -2.90 31.88 -19.57
C LEU A 278 -3.29 32.73 -20.77
N GLU A 279 -4.55 32.63 -21.21
CA GLU A 279 -5.14 33.62 -22.09
C GLU A 279 -5.22 34.92 -21.30
N GLN A 280 -4.20 35.75 -21.54
CA GLN A 280 -4.31 37.18 -21.42
C GLN A 280 -5.46 37.67 -22.29
N ARG A 281 -6.31 38.52 -21.74
CA ARG A 281 -6.81 39.80 -22.31
C ARG A 281 -7.92 40.31 -21.39
N ASN A 282 -7.62 41.37 -20.65
CA ASN A 282 -7.99 42.77 -20.94
C ASN A 282 -9.32 43.13 -20.30
#